data_AF-A0A6G5RF62-F1
#
_entry.id   AF-A0A6G5RF62-F1
#
_cell.length_a   1.000
_cell.length_b   1.000
_cell.length_c   1.000
_cell.angle_alpha   90.00
_cell.angle_beta   90.00
_cell.angle_gamma   90.00
#
_symmetry.space_group_name_H-M   'P 1'
#
loop_
_entity.id
_entity.type
_entity.pdbx_description
1 polymer ?
#
loop_
_entity_poly.entity_id
_entity_poly.type
_entity_poly.pdbx_seq_one_letter_code
_entity_poly.pdbx_strand_id
1 'polypeptide(L)'
;MVGAVCRTLPWGLVGAAGATGLLLAALPRATGGAGQWLALPLLRMAILAFAMGLVFLLDDPARHTTATVPTPRPVRIALRVALVVPFAAAWWTVALLLVPRDLRPPVADITLEAGAAFVLAVAAAAVAVRRGDVTRPGPRLAAGLLTSAMLVQLFWPERWALLVPVRDERWAAAHDRWAVVLAGAVVLGAVCAVEPVRRRVRL
;
A
#
# COMPACT_ATOMS: atom_id res chain seq x y z
N MET A 1 -8.73 -9.43 -22.24
CA MET A 1 -8.15 -8.28 -21.52
C MET A 1 -7.43 -8.67 -20.23
N VAL A 2 -8.01 -9.50 -19.35
CA VAL A 2 -7.38 -9.90 -18.06
C VAL A 2 -5.98 -10.50 -18.22
N GLY A 3 -5.77 -11.43 -19.16
CA GLY A 3 -4.46 -12.05 -19.39
C GLY A 3 -3.37 -11.07 -19.85
N ALA A 4 -3.73 -10.05 -20.64
CA ALA A 4 -2.78 -9.01 -21.05
C ALA A 4 -2.40 -8.10 -19.88
N VAL A 5 -3.39 -7.70 -19.06
CA VAL A 5 -3.15 -6.90 -17.85
C VAL A 5 -2.27 -7.67 -16.87
N CYS A 6 -2.54 -8.95 -16.65
CA CYS A 6 -1.73 -9.82 -15.80
C CYS A 6 -0.26 -9.84 -16.25
N ARG A 7 0.03 -9.95 -17.54
CA ARG A 7 1.42 -9.95 -18.04
C ARG A 7 2.14 -8.61 -17.89
N THR A 8 1.39 -7.50 -17.89
CA THR A 8 1.98 -6.15 -17.73
C THR A 8 2.24 -5.76 -16.29
N LEU A 9 1.77 -6.55 -15.32
CA LEU A 9 2.02 -6.25 -13.91
C LEU A 9 3.48 -6.54 -13.54
N PRO A 10 4.09 -5.71 -12.68
CA PRO A 10 5.46 -5.90 -12.23
C PRO A 10 5.54 -7.00 -11.15
N TRP A 11 5.17 -8.23 -11.50
CA TRP A 11 5.14 -9.38 -10.59
C TRP A 11 6.49 -9.64 -9.92
N GLY A 12 7.60 -9.36 -10.62
CA GLY A 12 8.94 -9.46 -10.04
C GLY A 12 9.15 -8.49 -8.87
N LEU A 13 8.73 -7.23 -9.01
CA LEU A 13 8.84 -6.22 -7.95
C LEU A 13 7.86 -6.48 -6.81
N VAL A 14 6.59 -6.79 -7.12
CA VAL A 14 5.57 -7.14 -6.11
C VAL A 14 5.95 -8.41 -5.37
N GLY A 15 6.48 -9.41 -6.07
CA GLY A 15 6.96 -10.67 -5.50
C GLY A 15 8.20 -10.47 -4.63
N ALA A 16 9.18 -9.68 -5.09
CA ALA A 16 10.37 -9.36 -4.29
C ALA A 16 10.00 -8.58 -3.03
N ALA A 17 9.18 -7.52 -3.16
CA ALA A 17 8.67 -6.75 -2.03
C ALA A 17 7.87 -7.63 -1.05
N GLY A 18 7.04 -8.53 -1.56
CA GLY A 18 6.32 -9.51 -0.77
C GLY A 18 7.23 -10.50 -0.06
N ALA A 19 8.25 -11.04 -0.74
CA ALA A 19 9.23 -11.93 -0.14
C ALA A 19 10.00 -11.23 0.98
N THR A 20 10.47 -10.00 0.76
CA THR A 20 11.13 -9.19 1.79
C THR A 20 10.20 -8.96 2.98
N GLY A 21 8.93 -8.63 2.76
CA GLY A 21 7.96 -8.46 3.83
C GLY A 21 7.68 -9.76 4.60
N LEU A 22 7.60 -10.92 3.94
CA LEU A 22 7.45 -12.21 4.64
C LEU A 22 8.70 -12.58 5.45
N LEU A 23 9.89 -12.28 4.94
CA LEU A 23 11.14 -12.46 5.69
C LEU A 23 11.15 -11.61 6.97
N LEU A 24 10.72 -10.35 6.87
CA LEU A 24 10.55 -9.47 8.03
C LEU A 24 9.49 -10.00 9.02
N ALA A 25 8.38 -10.53 8.53
CA ALA A 25 7.33 -11.11 9.38
C ALA A 25 7.76 -12.44 10.05
N ALA A 26 8.69 -13.19 9.45
CA ALA A 26 9.21 -14.45 9.99
C ALA A 26 10.33 -14.25 11.02
N LEU A 27 11.06 -13.14 10.96
CA LEU A 27 12.17 -12.80 11.85
C LEU A 27 11.87 -12.94 13.36
N PRO A 28 10.70 -12.52 13.89
CA PRO A 28 10.36 -12.70 15.31
C PRO A 28 10.46 -14.15 15.79
N ARG A 29 10.27 -15.13 14.91
CA ARG A 29 10.40 -16.56 15.23
C ARG A 29 11.84 -17.00 15.45
N ALA A 30 12.76 -16.41 14.69
CA ALA A 30 14.18 -16.74 14.76
C ALA A 30 14.86 -16.08 15.96
N THR A 31 14.30 -14.98 16.46
CA THR A 31 14.92 -14.14 17.50
C THR A 31 14.55 -14.51 18.95
N GLY A 32 13.76 -15.56 19.17
CA GLY A 32 13.40 -16.04 20.51
C GLY A 32 12.75 -14.94 21.38
N GLY A 33 13.28 -14.71 22.58
CA GLY A 33 12.75 -13.74 23.55
C GLY A 33 12.73 -12.28 23.07
N ALA A 34 13.61 -11.89 22.14
CA ALA A 34 13.58 -10.57 21.52
C ALA A 34 12.38 -10.39 20.56
N GLY A 35 11.79 -11.50 20.09
CA GLY A 35 10.64 -11.50 19.19
C GLY A 35 9.42 -10.79 19.76
N GLN A 36 9.28 -10.73 21.10
CA GLN A 36 8.12 -10.11 21.74
C GLN A 36 8.07 -8.58 21.56
N TRP A 37 9.22 -7.91 21.54
CA TRP A 37 9.31 -6.47 21.30
C TRP A 37 9.46 -6.13 19.81
N LEU A 38 9.98 -7.07 19.01
CA LEU A 38 10.22 -6.91 17.58
C LEU A 38 9.02 -7.27 16.70
N ALA A 39 8.06 -8.06 17.17
CA ALA A 39 6.94 -8.55 16.34
C ALA A 39 6.11 -7.42 15.71
N LEU A 40 5.70 -6.43 16.51
CA LEU A 40 4.89 -5.31 16.01
C LEU A 40 5.68 -4.39 15.04
N PRO A 41 6.89 -3.89 15.39
CA PRO A 41 7.69 -3.12 14.45
C PRO A 41 8.01 -3.86 13.16
N LEU A 42 8.37 -5.15 13.24
CA LEU A 42 8.70 -5.95 12.04
C LEU A 42 7.47 -6.20 11.16
N LEU A 43 6.29 -6.36 11.74
CA LEU A 43 5.04 -6.49 10.98
C LEU A 43 4.68 -5.17 10.28
N ARG A 44 4.89 -4.02 10.93
CA ARG A 44 4.74 -2.69 10.31
C ARG A 44 5.75 -2.49 9.18
N MET A 45 7.00 -2.92 9.36
CA MET A 45 8.01 -2.89 8.29
C MET A 45 7.65 -3.82 7.13
N ALA A 46 7.07 -4.99 7.40
CA ALA A 46 6.55 -5.89 6.37
C ALA A 46 5.42 -5.25 5.56
N ILE A 47 4.49 -4.57 6.22
CA ILE A 47 3.42 -3.77 5.57
C ILE A 47 4.05 -2.73 4.64
N LEU A 48 5.01 -1.94 5.13
CA LEU A 48 5.68 -0.91 4.34
C LEU A 48 6.43 -1.49 3.14
N ALA A 49 7.12 -2.61 3.32
CA ALA A 49 7.83 -3.30 2.24
C ALA A 49 6.86 -3.73 1.13
N PHE A 50 5.73 -4.34 1.47
CA PHE A 50 4.72 -4.74 0.48
C PHE A 50 4.05 -3.53 -0.17
N ALA A 51 3.72 -2.51 0.61
CA ALA A 51 3.15 -1.24 0.11
C ALA A 51 4.09 -0.60 -0.93
N MET A 52 5.40 -0.69 -0.74
CA MET A 52 6.40 -0.23 -1.70
C MET A 52 6.26 -0.91 -3.06
N GLY A 53 6.03 -2.23 -3.08
CA GLY A 53 5.76 -2.98 -4.30
C GLY A 53 4.48 -2.53 -5.01
N LEU A 54 3.44 -2.18 -4.25
CA LEU A 54 2.16 -1.72 -4.78
C LEU A 54 2.25 -0.34 -5.46
N VAL A 55 3.20 0.50 -5.09
CA VAL A 55 3.45 1.79 -5.75
C VAL A 55 3.77 1.62 -7.24
N PHE A 56 4.43 0.51 -7.60
CA PHE A 56 4.79 0.20 -8.99
C PHE A 56 3.62 -0.38 -9.80
N LEU A 57 2.46 -0.65 -9.20
CA LEU A 57 1.33 -1.30 -9.86
C LEU A 57 0.85 -0.55 -11.13
N LEU A 58 1.01 0.78 -11.13
CA LEU A 58 0.62 1.65 -12.22
C LEU A 58 1.79 2.08 -13.12
N ASP A 59 3.01 1.63 -12.85
CA ASP A 59 4.12 1.81 -13.79
C ASP A 59 3.81 0.99 -15.05
N ASP A 60 3.66 1.69 -16.18
CA ASP A 60 3.45 1.07 -17.48
C ASP A 60 4.56 1.53 -18.43
N PRO A 61 5.61 0.71 -18.65
CA PRO A 61 6.71 1.09 -19.53
C PRO A 61 6.28 1.22 -21.00
N ALA A 62 5.10 0.72 -21.38
CA ALA A 62 4.56 0.77 -22.74
C ALA A 62 3.43 1.82 -22.91
N ARG A 63 3.36 2.81 -22.01
CA ARG A 63 2.34 3.87 -22.09
C ARG A 63 2.34 4.64 -23.42
N HIS A 64 3.48 4.71 -24.10
CA HIS A 64 3.61 5.41 -25.39
C HIS A 64 2.94 4.68 -26.57
N THR A 65 2.77 3.37 -26.51
CA THR A 65 2.16 2.58 -27.60
C THR A 65 0.70 2.23 -27.33
N THR A 66 0.22 2.33 -26.09
CA THR A 66 -1.14 1.98 -25.67
C THR A 66 -2.09 3.18 -25.51
N ALA A 67 -1.60 4.41 -25.69
CA ALA A 67 -2.38 5.64 -25.58
C ALA A 67 -3.55 5.72 -26.57
N THR A 68 -3.53 4.94 -27.65
CA THR A 68 -4.57 4.87 -28.68
C THR A 68 -5.71 3.90 -28.35
N VAL A 69 -5.62 3.13 -27.26
CA VAL A 69 -6.65 2.14 -26.91
C VAL A 69 -7.84 2.83 -26.24
N PRO A 70 -9.09 2.64 -26.72
CA PRO A 70 -10.29 3.35 -26.26
C PRO A 70 -10.81 2.83 -24.91
N THR A 71 -9.92 2.37 -24.02
CA THR A 71 -10.31 1.98 -22.67
C THR A 71 -10.27 3.19 -21.74
N PRO A 72 -11.36 3.45 -20.99
CA PRO A 72 -11.35 4.52 -19.99
C PRO A 72 -10.32 4.18 -18.90
N ARG A 73 -9.61 5.19 -18.44
CA ARG A 73 -8.57 5.08 -17.42
C ARG A 73 -9.03 4.43 -16.10
N PRO A 74 -10.24 4.72 -15.55
CA PRO A 74 -10.70 4.06 -14.32
C PRO A 74 -10.78 2.54 -14.45
N VAL A 75 -11.17 2.04 -15.62
CA VAL A 75 -11.30 0.59 -15.84
C VAL A 75 -9.95 -0.10 -15.80
N ARG A 76 -8.89 0.51 -16.36
CA ARG A 76 -7.53 -0.06 -16.30
C ARG A 76 -6.98 -0.11 -14.87
N ILE A 77 -7.19 0.96 -14.10
CA ILE A 77 -6.77 1.02 -12.69
C ILE A 77 -7.54 -0.01 -11.87
N ALA A 78 -8.88 -0.03 -12.00
CA ALA A 78 -9.73 -0.95 -11.27
C ALA A 78 -9.37 -2.42 -11.57
N LEU A 79 -9.11 -2.76 -12.84
CA LEU A 79 -8.74 -4.12 -13.21
C LEU A 79 -7.37 -4.55 -12.65
N ARG A 80 -6.38 -3.64 -12.68
CA ARG A 80 -5.04 -3.91 -12.07
C ARG A 80 -5.13 -4.08 -10.57
N VAL A 81 -5.90 -3.23 -9.89
CA VAL A 81 -6.12 -3.32 -8.44
C VAL A 81 -6.87 -4.61 -8.10
N ALA A 82 -7.97 -4.91 -8.81
CA ALA A 82 -8.78 -6.10 -8.58
C ALA A 82 -7.97 -7.40 -8.71
N LEU A 83 -6.99 -7.46 -9.62
CA LEU A 83 -6.13 -8.63 -9.78
C LEU A 83 -5.12 -8.80 -8.63
N VAL A 84 -4.68 -7.71 -8.00
CA VAL A 84 -3.69 -7.74 -6.91
C VAL A 84 -4.33 -7.87 -5.54
N VAL A 85 -5.58 -7.44 -5.36
CA VAL A 85 -6.34 -7.62 -4.09
C VAL A 85 -6.28 -9.06 -3.55
N PRO A 86 -6.61 -10.12 -4.30
CA PRO A 86 -6.58 -11.48 -3.76
C PRO A 86 -5.16 -11.92 -3.39
N PHE A 87 -4.15 -11.49 -4.15
CA PHE A 87 -2.75 -11.79 -3.85
C PHE A 87 -2.29 -11.07 -2.58
N ALA A 88 -2.66 -9.80 -2.41
CA ALA A 88 -2.38 -9.02 -1.21
C ALA A 88 -3.06 -9.64 0.04
N ALA A 89 -4.30 -10.10 -0.10
CA ALA A 89 -5.02 -10.79 0.98
C ALA A 89 -4.37 -12.13 1.36
N ALA A 90 -3.97 -12.93 0.37
CA ALA A 90 -3.24 -14.17 0.61
C ALA A 90 -1.89 -13.91 1.27
N TRP A 91 -1.12 -12.96 0.76
CA TRP A 91 0.16 -12.54 1.33
C TRP A 91 0.02 -12.07 2.78
N TRP A 92 -0.99 -11.24 3.06
CA TRP A 92 -1.25 -10.74 4.42
C TRP A 92 -1.64 -11.86 5.39
N THR A 93 -2.46 -12.81 4.92
CA THR A 93 -2.82 -13.99 5.70
C THR A 93 -1.57 -14.81 6.05
N VAL A 94 -0.66 -15.01 5.09
CA VAL A 94 0.62 -15.69 5.35
C VAL A 94 1.47 -14.88 6.35
N ALA A 95 1.57 -13.56 6.20
CA ALA A 95 2.32 -12.71 7.13
C ALA A 95 1.80 -12.82 8.57
N LEU A 96 0.48 -12.82 8.78
CA LEU A 96 -0.14 -13.05 10.09
C LEU A 96 0.10 -14.46 10.62
N LEU A 97 0.01 -15.47 9.74
CA LEU A 97 0.32 -16.84 10.10
C LEU A 97 1.81 -17.01 10.41
N LEU A 98 2.70 -16.14 9.94
CA LEU A 98 4.12 -16.12 10.25
C LEU A 98 4.46 -15.50 11.63
N VAL A 99 3.50 -14.87 12.30
CA VAL A 99 3.69 -14.40 13.68
C VAL A 99 3.27 -15.51 14.66
N PRO A 100 4.10 -15.87 15.66
CA PRO A 100 3.71 -16.79 16.74
C PRO A 100 2.43 -16.35 17.44
N ARG A 101 1.55 -17.30 17.80
CA ARG A 101 0.23 -17.00 18.37
C ARG A 101 0.32 -16.13 19.62
N ASP A 102 1.31 -16.38 20.46
CA ASP A 102 1.50 -15.69 21.75
C ASP A 102 1.99 -14.24 21.59
N LEU A 103 2.45 -13.89 20.40
CA LEU A 103 2.98 -12.57 20.05
C LEU A 103 2.06 -11.81 19.10
N ARG A 104 0.88 -12.35 18.77
CA ARG A 104 -0.02 -11.73 17.80
C ARG A 104 -0.70 -10.50 18.39
N PRO A 105 -0.48 -9.32 17.80
CA PRO A 105 -1.27 -8.14 18.12
C PRO A 105 -2.73 -8.31 17.66
N PRO A 106 -3.65 -7.45 18.12
CA PRO A 106 -5.04 -7.43 17.65
C PRO A 106 -5.10 -7.38 16.12
N VAL A 107 -5.63 -8.44 15.50
CA VAL A 107 -5.54 -8.66 14.05
C VAL A 107 -6.31 -7.60 13.28
N ALA A 108 -7.50 -7.23 13.76
CA ALA A 108 -8.35 -6.22 13.11
C ALA A 108 -7.64 -4.87 12.99
N ASP A 109 -7.04 -4.41 14.08
CA ASP A 109 -6.35 -3.13 14.16
C ASP A 109 -5.15 -3.07 13.19
N ILE A 110 -4.35 -4.12 13.13
CA ILE A 110 -3.21 -4.16 12.20
C ILE A 110 -3.66 -4.39 10.76
N THR A 111 -4.75 -5.13 10.51
CA THR A 111 -5.30 -5.23 9.15
C THR A 111 -5.74 -3.86 8.64
N LEU A 112 -6.18 -2.98 9.53
CA LEU A 112 -6.57 -1.62 9.20
C LEU A 112 -5.35 -0.74 8.89
N GLU A 113 -4.26 -0.83 9.66
CA GLU A 113 -2.97 -0.19 9.31
C GLU A 113 -2.46 -0.67 7.94
N ALA A 114 -2.49 -1.99 7.69
CA ALA A 114 -2.06 -2.59 6.44
C ALA A 114 -2.91 -2.12 5.25
N GLY A 115 -4.24 -2.16 5.40
CA GLY A 115 -5.18 -1.70 4.39
C GLY A 115 -4.98 -0.23 4.06
N ALA A 116 -4.83 0.62 5.07
CA ALA A 116 -4.57 2.05 4.87
C ALA A 116 -3.28 2.31 4.09
N ALA A 117 -2.18 1.62 4.44
CA ALA A 117 -0.91 1.75 3.73
C ALA A 117 -1.01 1.30 2.26
N PHE A 118 -1.70 0.19 1.99
CA PHE A 118 -1.89 -0.32 0.63
C PHE A 118 -2.75 0.61 -0.22
N VAL A 119 -3.86 1.10 0.34
CA VAL A 119 -4.73 2.05 -0.37
C VAL A 119 -4.02 3.37 -0.60
N LEU A 120 -3.25 3.88 0.36
CA LEU A 120 -2.42 5.07 0.18
C LEU A 120 -1.39 4.90 -0.93
N ALA A 121 -0.69 3.76 -0.98
CA ALA A 121 0.30 3.47 -2.02
C ALA A 121 -0.34 3.49 -3.41
N VAL A 122 -1.49 2.83 -3.57
CA VAL A 122 -2.24 2.79 -4.83
C VAL A 122 -2.82 4.17 -5.19
N ALA A 123 -3.35 4.91 -4.22
CA ALA A 123 -3.88 6.25 -4.43
C ALA A 123 -2.78 7.24 -4.85
N ALA A 124 -1.61 7.19 -4.20
CA ALA A 124 -0.45 8.01 -4.57
C ALA A 124 0.03 7.69 -6.00
N ALA A 125 0.07 6.41 -6.39
CA ALA A 125 0.34 6.00 -7.76
C ALA A 125 -0.70 6.58 -8.73
N ALA A 126 -1.99 6.51 -8.41
CA ALA A 126 -3.06 7.05 -9.25
C ALA A 126 -2.95 8.58 -9.43
N VAL A 127 -2.63 9.31 -8.35
CA VAL A 127 -2.38 10.76 -8.35
C VAL A 127 -1.19 11.11 -9.24
N ALA A 128 -0.07 10.39 -9.11
CA ALA A 128 1.14 10.65 -9.90
C ALA A 128 0.90 10.45 -11.39
N VAL A 129 0.20 9.38 -11.78
CA VAL A 129 -0.18 9.14 -13.18
C VAL A 129 -1.16 10.21 -13.68
N ARG A 130 -1.89 10.91 -12.78
CA ARG A 130 -2.84 11.97 -13.16
C ARG A 130 -2.16 13.32 -13.33
N ARG A 131 -1.17 13.62 -12.49
CA ARG A 131 -0.48 14.91 -12.48
C ARG A 131 0.81 14.93 -13.31
N GLY A 132 1.38 13.78 -13.65
CA GLY A 132 2.63 13.70 -14.40
C GLY A 132 2.48 12.99 -15.75
N ASP A 133 3.17 13.53 -16.76
CA ASP A 133 3.50 12.84 -18.02
C ASP A 133 4.70 11.88 -17.86
N VAL A 134 5.16 11.68 -16.61
CA VAL A 134 6.34 10.88 -16.31
C VAL A 134 6.04 9.39 -16.53
N THR A 135 6.88 8.75 -17.34
CA THR A 135 6.79 7.34 -17.75
C THR A 135 7.04 6.33 -16.62
N ARG A 136 7.67 6.73 -15.52
CA ARG A 136 8.01 5.88 -14.37
C ARG A 136 7.85 6.63 -13.03
N PRO A 137 6.62 6.81 -12.53
CA PRO A 137 6.39 7.41 -11.21
C PRO A 137 6.90 6.55 -10.04
N GLY A 138 7.07 5.23 -10.22
CA GLY A 138 7.41 4.27 -9.17
C GLY A 138 8.56 4.66 -8.23
N PRO A 139 9.79 4.95 -8.73
CA PRO A 139 10.93 5.24 -7.85
C PRO A 139 10.77 6.51 -7.01
N ARG A 140 10.14 7.56 -7.54
CA ARG A 140 9.89 8.82 -6.82
C ARG A 140 8.85 8.65 -5.74
N LEU A 141 7.79 7.90 -6.03
CA LEU A 141 6.75 7.58 -5.07
C LEU A 141 7.24 6.63 -3.99
N ALA A 142 8.09 5.67 -4.35
CA ALA A 142 8.72 4.78 -3.40
C ALA A 142 9.60 5.55 -2.40
N ALA A 143 10.45 6.45 -2.91
CA ALA A 143 11.23 7.36 -2.08
C ALA A 143 10.33 8.24 -1.20
N GLY A 144 9.29 8.86 -1.76
CA GLY A 144 8.35 9.70 -1.01
C GLY A 144 7.58 8.94 0.08
N LEU A 145 7.17 7.70 -0.17
CA LEU A 145 6.50 6.84 0.80
C LEU A 145 7.45 6.44 1.93
N LEU A 146 8.69 6.10 1.61
CA LEU A 146 9.72 5.78 2.60
C LEU A 146 10.07 7.01 3.46
N THR A 147 10.28 8.17 2.81
CA THR A 147 10.61 9.42 3.48
C THR A 147 9.45 9.88 4.36
N SER A 148 8.20 9.80 3.89
CA SER A 148 7.04 10.15 4.71
C SER A 148 6.86 9.19 5.89
N ALA A 149 7.04 7.88 5.71
CA ALA A 149 7.02 6.93 6.81
C ALA A 149 8.10 7.24 7.88
N MET A 150 9.32 7.60 7.44
CA MET A 150 10.39 8.04 8.34
C MET A 150 10.06 9.36 9.05
N LEU A 151 9.51 10.34 8.34
CA LEU A 151 9.11 11.62 8.93
C LEU A 151 7.96 11.46 9.93
N VAL A 152 7.00 10.57 9.65
CA VAL A 152 5.92 10.21 10.60
C VAL A 152 6.51 9.49 11.82
N GLN A 153 7.51 8.62 11.65
CA GLN A 153 8.13 7.98 12.80
C GLN A 153 8.95 8.96 13.66
N LEU A 154 9.64 9.92 13.03
CA LEU A 154 10.63 10.77 13.68
C LEU A 154 10.07 12.10 14.21
N PHE A 155 9.12 12.70 13.50
CA PHE A 155 8.64 14.06 13.77
C PHE A 155 7.17 14.13 14.19
N TRP A 156 6.46 13.00 14.24
CA TRP A 156 5.05 13.04 14.53
C TRP A 156 4.80 13.33 16.00
N PRO A 157 4.04 14.40 16.32
CA PRO A 157 3.90 14.84 17.70
C PRO A 157 3.19 13.79 18.55
N GLU A 158 3.64 13.57 19.79
CA GLU A 158 3.10 12.54 20.70
C GLU A 158 1.59 12.61 20.92
N ARG A 159 0.99 13.80 20.75
CA ARG A 159 -0.46 14.05 20.80
C ARG A 159 -1.25 13.39 19.64
N TRP A 160 -0.58 13.02 18.55
CA TRP A 160 -1.16 12.38 17.36
C TRP A 160 -0.54 11.01 17.09
N ALA A 161 0.00 10.33 18.10
CA ALA A 161 0.73 9.07 17.94
C ALA A 161 -0.07 8.07 17.07
N LEU A 162 0.43 7.83 15.85
CA LEU A 162 -0.14 6.90 14.88
C LEU A 162 0.44 5.49 15.07
N LEU A 163 1.68 5.42 15.58
CA LEU A 163 2.45 4.21 15.77
C LEU A 163 2.64 3.97 17.26
N VAL A 164 1.60 3.44 17.87
CA VAL A 164 1.50 3.23 19.31
C VAL A 164 1.81 1.75 19.62
N PRO A 165 2.49 1.42 20.74
CA PRO A 165 2.64 0.03 21.17
C PRO A 165 1.32 -0.54 21.72
N VAL A 166 1.12 -1.86 21.61
CA VAL A 166 -0.17 -2.53 21.95
C VAL A 166 -0.68 -2.24 23.36
N ARG A 167 0.22 -1.96 24.32
CA ARG A 167 -0.13 -1.75 25.74
C ARG A 167 -0.37 -0.29 26.14
N ASP A 168 -0.33 0.64 25.19
CA ASP A 168 -0.57 2.07 25.47
C ASP A 168 -2.07 2.39 25.33
N GLU A 169 -2.60 3.17 26.25
CA GLU A 169 -4.01 3.58 26.32
C GLU A 169 -4.47 4.30 25.05
N ARG A 170 -3.53 4.89 24.30
CA ARG A 170 -3.79 5.59 23.04
C ARG A 170 -4.00 4.66 21.83
N TRP A 171 -3.90 3.34 22.01
CA TRP A 171 -4.01 2.35 20.93
C TRP A 171 -5.32 2.49 20.14
N ALA A 172 -6.47 2.57 20.82
CA ALA A 172 -7.76 2.71 20.15
C ALA A 172 -7.86 4.02 19.34
N ALA A 173 -7.47 5.14 19.95
CA ALA A 173 -7.47 6.45 19.29
C ALA A 173 -6.50 6.52 18.09
N ALA A 174 -5.40 5.76 18.10
CA ALA A 174 -4.50 5.65 16.96
C ALA A 174 -5.18 4.94 15.77
N HIS A 175 -5.95 3.89 16.04
CA HIS A 175 -6.64 3.13 14.99
C HIS A 175 -7.85 3.89 14.42
N ASP A 176 -8.53 4.71 15.22
CA ASP A 176 -9.54 5.65 14.70
C ASP A 176 -8.93 6.63 13.68
N ARG A 177 -7.72 7.14 13.96
CA ARG A 177 -7.01 8.01 13.01
C ARG A 177 -6.62 7.26 11.75
N TRP A 178 -6.18 6.01 11.86
CA TRP A 178 -5.91 5.16 10.69
C TRP A 178 -7.17 4.91 9.84
N ALA A 179 -8.34 4.79 10.47
CA ALA A 179 -9.61 4.67 9.75
C ALA A 179 -9.91 5.94 8.94
N VAL A 180 -9.64 7.13 9.51
CA VAL A 180 -9.74 8.41 8.79
C VAL A 180 -8.73 8.48 7.64
N VAL A 181 -7.49 8.04 7.85
CA VAL A 181 -6.46 7.99 6.80
C VAL A 181 -6.89 7.08 5.66
N LEU A 182 -7.41 5.88 5.96
CA LEU A 182 -7.96 4.96 4.98
C LEU A 182 -9.11 5.60 4.19
N ALA A 183 -10.08 6.20 4.87
CA ALA A 183 -11.21 6.86 4.23
C ALA A 183 -10.73 7.99 3.29
N GLY A 184 -9.81 8.83 3.75
CA GLY A 184 -9.20 9.88 2.93
C GLY A 184 -8.46 9.34 1.71
N ALA A 185 -7.73 8.23 1.86
CA ALA A 185 -7.02 7.59 0.76
C ALA A 185 -7.97 7.01 -0.29
N VAL A 186 -9.08 6.38 0.14
CA VAL A 186 -10.14 5.88 -0.76
C VAL A 186 -10.77 7.03 -1.54
N VAL A 187 -11.16 8.11 -0.86
CA VAL A 187 -11.77 9.29 -1.51
C VAL A 187 -10.80 9.91 -2.51
N LEU A 188 -9.53 10.09 -2.13
CA LEU A 188 -8.50 10.63 -3.02
C LEU A 188 -8.29 9.73 -4.24
N GLY A 189 -8.23 8.41 -4.04
CA GLY A 189 -8.12 7.42 -5.10
C GLY A 189 -9.31 7.48 -6.07
N ALA A 190 -10.53 7.55 -5.55
CA ALA A 190 -11.76 7.66 -6.34
C ALA A 190 -11.78 8.96 -7.16
N VAL A 191 -11.50 10.10 -6.54
CA VAL A 191 -11.45 11.41 -7.23
C VAL A 191 -10.38 11.44 -8.31
N CYS A 192 -9.25 10.78 -8.09
CA CYS A 192 -8.17 10.71 -9.08
C CYS A 192 -8.42 9.68 -10.20
N ALA A 193 -9.25 8.67 -9.96
CA ALA A 193 -9.63 7.68 -10.95
C ALA A 193 -10.74 8.17 -11.90
N VAL A 194 -11.61 9.08 -11.45
CA VAL A 194 -12.67 9.67 -12.27
C VAL A 194 -12.07 10.66 -13.28
N GLU A 195 -12.19 10.35 -14.56
CA GLU A 195 -11.88 11.28 -15.65
C GLU A 195 -12.85 12.48 -15.57
N PRO A 196 -12.38 13.74 -15.59
CA PRO A 196 -13.31 14.87 -15.68
C PRO A 196 -14.08 14.75 -17.00
N VAL A 197 -15.41 14.67 -16.91
CA VAL A 197 -16.30 14.67 -18.08
C VAL A 197 -15.95 15.92 -18.89
N ARG A 198 -15.33 15.73 -20.06
CA ARG A 198 -15.08 16.84 -20.99
C ARG A 198 -16.43 17.51 -21.24
N ARG A 199 -16.61 18.72 -20.69
CA ARG A 199 -17.67 19.63 -21.13
C ARG A 199 -17.49 19.72 -22.64
N ARG A 200 -18.47 19.21 -23.39
CA ARG A 200 -18.55 19.47 -24.83
C ARG A 200 -18.57 20.99 -24.97
N VAL A 201 -17.46 21.57 -25.38
CA VAL A 201 -17.48 22.90 -25.96
C VAL A 201 -18.29 22.72 -27.24
N ARG A 202 -19.57 23.11 -27.18
CA ARG A 202 -20.37 23.31 -28.38
C ARG A 202 -19.73 24.50 -29.09
N LEU A 203 -19.08 24.23 -30.22
CA LEU A 203 -18.88 25.22 -31.27
C LEU A 203 -20.18 25.27 -32.08
#